data_AF-A0A9N9N8Z7-F1
#
_entry.id   AF-A0A9N9N8Z7-F1
#
_cell.length_a   1.000
_cell.length_b   1.000
_cell.length_c   1.000
_cell.angle_alpha   90.00
_cell.angle_beta   90.00
_cell.angle_gamma   90.00
#
_symmetry.space_group_name_H-M   'P 1'
#
loop_
_entity.id
_entity.type
_entity.pdbx_description
1 polymer ?
#
loop_
_entity_poly.entity_id
_entity_poly.type
_entity_poly.pdbx_seq_one_letter_code
_entity_poly.pdbx_strand_id
1 'polypeptide(L)'
;MPQKKLQKKHLIKACTCRKAVIQKELMKNNSQRIYQISQITETFNKLNDEEFNKIFQYINNLNKPQIGITKKRRNLIKHIELLPDIQISDVYNLLKTMVYPKGKDIGKILSSYLQKKACDFISTGIYKQEFSATAILNTTKNLQKQVNKLEKNANVSAIKIDSFSKCLGKAHQAKALYISKIKSAIQNAKKVTSNQYQKVTKQLFKINNKEYAAKFVKLATDISLIRHTSISATIECVTTRYKTM
;
A
#
# COMPACT_ATOMS: atom_id res chain seq x y z
N MET A 1 -23.23 -8.63 -92.70
CA MET A 1 -23.44 -9.70 -91.69
C MET A 1 -22.52 -10.95 -91.74
N PRO A 2 -21.49 -11.11 -92.61
CA PRO A 2 -20.68 -12.36 -92.66
C PRO A 2 -19.54 -12.47 -91.64
N GLN A 3 -19.00 -11.35 -91.13
CA GLN A 3 -17.85 -11.34 -90.20
C GLN A 3 -18.13 -12.00 -88.84
N LYS A 4 -19.35 -11.85 -88.29
CA LYS A 4 -19.74 -12.48 -87.01
C LYS A 4 -19.79 -14.01 -87.07
N LYS A 5 -20.18 -14.59 -88.23
CA LYS A 5 -20.17 -16.06 -88.43
C LYS A 5 -18.75 -16.61 -88.53
N LEU A 6 -17.84 -15.85 -89.15
CA LEU A 6 -16.44 -16.22 -89.26
C LEU A 6 -15.74 -16.18 -87.89
N GLN A 7 -15.93 -15.11 -87.11
CA GLN A 7 -15.42 -15.00 -85.73
C GLN A 7 -15.93 -16.13 -84.83
N LYS A 8 -17.22 -16.50 -84.91
CA LYS A 8 -17.78 -17.62 -84.14
C LYS A 8 -17.13 -18.96 -84.51
N LYS A 9 -16.82 -19.20 -85.80
CA LYS A 9 -16.07 -20.39 -86.25
C LYS A 9 -14.63 -20.41 -85.72
N HIS A 10 -13.95 -19.27 -85.70
CA HIS A 10 -12.60 -19.15 -85.12
C HIS A 10 -12.60 -19.42 -83.61
N LEU A 11 -13.59 -18.89 -82.88
CA LEU A 11 -13.75 -19.14 -81.43
C LEU A 11 -13.99 -20.62 -81.12
N ILE A 12 -14.84 -21.30 -81.90
CA ILE A 12 -15.09 -22.74 -81.73
C ILE A 12 -13.81 -23.54 -81.98
N LYS A 13 -13.08 -23.27 -83.06
CA LYS A 13 -11.80 -23.92 -83.35
C LYS A 13 -10.77 -23.69 -82.24
N ALA A 14 -10.64 -22.46 -81.74
CA ALA A 14 -9.74 -22.15 -80.63
C ALA A 14 -10.12 -22.89 -79.34
N CYS A 15 -11.42 -23.00 -79.02
CA CYS A 15 -11.89 -23.77 -77.87
C CYS A 15 -11.57 -25.27 -78.00
N THR A 16 -11.75 -25.85 -79.20
CA THR A 16 -11.43 -27.26 -79.44
C THR A 16 -9.92 -27.52 -79.33
N CYS A 17 -9.09 -26.63 -79.88
CA CYS A 17 -7.64 -26.72 -79.73
C CYS A 17 -7.21 -26.65 -78.26
N ARG A 18 -7.79 -25.72 -77.47
CA ARG A 18 -7.49 -25.59 -76.03
C ARG A 18 -7.86 -26.86 -75.25
N LYS A 19 -9.01 -27.46 -75.55
CA LYS A 19 -9.43 -28.74 -74.93
C LYS A 19 -8.46 -29.88 -75.25
N ALA A 20 -8.01 -29.99 -76.52
CA ALA A 20 -7.07 -31.01 -76.93
C ALA A 20 -5.69 -30.86 -76.25
N VAL A 21 -5.20 -29.62 -76.09
CA VAL A 21 -3.94 -29.33 -75.37
C VAL A 21 -4.05 -29.75 -73.90
N ILE A 22 -5.11 -29.33 -73.20
CA ILE A 22 -5.35 -29.71 -71.80
C ILE A 22 -5.40 -31.24 -71.64
N GLN A 23 -6.09 -31.92 -72.54
CA GLN A 23 -6.21 -33.38 -72.48
C GLN A 23 -4.86 -34.08 -72.71
N LYS A 24 -4.03 -33.57 -73.62
CA LYS A 24 -2.66 -34.08 -73.86
C LYS A 24 -1.74 -33.85 -72.67
N GLU A 25 -1.84 -32.70 -72.01
CA GLU A 25 -1.11 -32.37 -70.78
C GLU A 25 -1.50 -33.30 -69.62
N LEU A 26 -2.81 -33.55 -69.44
CA LEU A 26 -3.34 -34.48 -68.45
C LEU A 26 -2.87 -35.91 -68.70
N MET A 27 -2.88 -36.36 -69.96
CA MET A 27 -2.37 -37.68 -70.32
C MET A 27 -0.87 -37.81 -70.04
N LYS A 28 -0.08 -36.78 -70.37
CA LYS A 28 1.36 -36.74 -70.08
C LYS A 28 1.64 -36.82 -68.57
N ASN A 29 0.90 -36.04 -67.78
CA ASN A 29 1.02 -36.04 -66.31
C ASN A 29 0.62 -37.39 -65.71
N ASN A 30 -0.43 -38.03 -66.22
CA ASN A 30 -0.85 -39.35 -65.78
C ASN A 30 0.19 -40.42 -66.12
N SER A 31 0.78 -40.40 -67.32
CA SER A 31 1.85 -41.32 -67.69
C SER A 31 3.08 -41.16 -66.80
N GLN A 32 3.47 -39.91 -66.50
CA GLN A 32 4.58 -39.64 -65.58
C GLN A 32 4.29 -40.17 -64.17
N ARG A 33 3.07 -39.99 -63.68
CA ARG A 33 2.64 -40.48 -62.38
C ARG A 33 2.65 -42.02 -62.33
N ILE A 34 2.16 -42.68 -63.36
CA ILE A 34 2.17 -44.15 -63.46
C ILE A 34 3.62 -44.67 -63.46
N TYR A 35 4.51 -44.01 -64.20
CA TYR A 35 5.93 -44.36 -64.19
C TYR A 35 6.56 -44.22 -62.79
N GLN A 36 6.30 -43.11 -62.10
CA GLN A 36 6.76 -42.91 -60.72
C GLN A 36 6.21 -43.97 -59.76
N ILE A 37 4.93 -44.32 -59.88
CA ILE A 37 4.33 -45.38 -59.07
C ILE A 37 5.03 -46.72 -59.35
N SER A 38 5.29 -47.05 -60.62
CA SER A 38 5.97 -48.30 -60.97
C SER A 38 7.39 -48.39 -60.39
N GLN A 39 8.16 -47.29 -60.45
CA GLN A 39 9.49 -47.18 -59.85
C GLN A 39 9.46 -47.36 -58.33
N ILE A 40 8.44 -46.80 -57.68
CA ILE A 40 8.23 -46.95 -56.24
C ILE A 40 7.88 -48.42 -55.92
N THR A 41 6.95 -49.03 -56.64
CA THR A 41 6.56 -50.43 -56.41
C THR A 41 7.76 -51.38 -56.60
N GLU A 42 8.58 -51.14 -57.63
CA GLU A 42 9.75 -51.97 -57.88
C GLU A 42 10.82 -51.82 -56.80
N THR A 43 11.03 -50.61 -56.28
CA THR A 43 11.94 -50.39 -55.15
C THR A 43 11.39 -51.03 -53.86
N PHE A 44 10.08 -50.95 -53.61
CA PHE A 44 9.46 -51.63 -52.47
C PHE A 44 9.59 -53.15 -52.51
N ASN A 45 9.46 -53.75 -53.70
CA ASN A 45 9.60 -55.20 -53.87
C ASN A 45 11.05 -55.70 -53.68
N LYS A 46 12.04 -54.79 -53.72
CA LYS A 46 13.47 -55.10 -53.52
C LYS A 46 13.92 -54.93 -52.07
N LEU A 47 13.09 -54.36 -51.20
CA LEU A 47 13.42 -54.16 -49.79
C LEU A 47 13.25 -55.45 -49.01
N ASN A 48 14.15 -55.68 -48.04
CA ASN A 48 13.93 -56.73 -47.05
C ASN A 48 13.02 -56.23 -45.90
N ASP A 49 12.52 -57.17 -45.10
CA ASP A 49 11.58 -56.88 -44.00
C ASP A 49 12.14 -55.88 -42.97
N GLU A 50 13.47 -55.85 -42.78
CA GLU A 50 14.12 -54.96 -41.82
C GLU A 50 14.19 -53.51 -42.34
N GLU A 51 14.53 -53.32 -43.61
CA GLU A 51 14.53 -52.03 -44.29
C GLU A 51 13.13 -51.47 -44.42
N PHE A 52 12.15 -52.33 -44.75
CA PHE A 52 10.75 -51.95 -44.78
C PHE A 52 10.27 -51.45 -43.42
N ASN A 53 10.61 -52.16 -42.34
CA ASN A 53 10.26 -51.75 -40.97
C ASN A 53 10.92 -50.42 -40.57
N LYS A 54 12.18 -50.16 -40.97
CA LYS A 54 12.86 -48.88 -40.72
C LYS A 54 12.15 -47.72 -41.44
N ILE A 55 11.77 -47.91 -42.69
CA ILE A 55 11.02 -46.92 -43.48
C ILE A 55 9.63 -46.69 -42.87
N PHE A 56 8.93 -47.75 -42.49
CA PHE A 56 7.62 -47.68 -41.85
C PHE A 56 7.68 -46.91 -40.52
N GLN A 57 8.68 -47.18 -39.68
CA GLN A 57 8.91 -46.42 -38.44
C GLN A 57 9.25 -44.95 -38.70
N TYR A 58 10.07 -44.67 -39.72
CA TYR A 58 10.40 -43.30 -40.12
C TYR A 58 9.16 -42.52 -40.59
N ILE A 59 8.32 -43.14 -41.44
CA ILE A 59 7.05 -42.56 -41.89
C ILE A 59 6.09 -42.34 -40.71
N ASN A 60 5.97 -43.29 -39.80
CA ASN A 60 5.14 -43.14 -38.60
C ASN A 60 5.65 -42.06 -37.66
N ASN A 61 6.97 -41.87 -37.55
CA ASN A 61 7.56 -40.79 -36.78
C ASN A 61 7.36 -39.41 -37.44
N LEU A 62 7.37 -39.33 -38.78
CA LEU A 62 7.03 -38.11 -39.52
C LEU A 62 5.54 -37.76 -39.43
N ASN A 63 4.68 -38.79 -39.43
CA ASN A 63 3.23 -38.66 -39.30
C ASN A 63 2.75 -38.61 -37.85
N LYS A 64 3.65 -38.58 -36.85
CA LYS A 64 3.26 -38.36 -35.46
C LYS A 64 2.47 -37.05 -35.41
N PRO A 65 1.19 -37.11 -35.06
CA PRO A 65 0.37 -35.93 -35.22
C PRO A 65 0.80 -34.90 -34.17
N GLN A 66 1.32 -33.75 -34.61
CA GLN A 66 1.34 -32.53 -33.78
C GLN A 66 -0.10 -32.00 -33.56
N ILE A 67 -1.09 -32.88 -33.35
CA ILE A 67 -2.52 -32.54 -33.20
C ILE A 67 -2.71 -31.47 -32.11
N GLY A 68 -1.95 -31.57 -31.01
CA GLY A 68 -2.01 -30.60 -29.91
C GLY A 68 -1.54 -29.19 -30.31
N ILE A 69 -0.40 -29.07 -31.00
CA ILE A 69 0.20 -27.79 -31.39
C ILE A 69 -0.59 -27.16 -32.54
N THR A 70 -1.00 -27.97 -33.52
CA THR A 70 -1.79 -27.52 -34.67
C THR A 70 -3.20 -27.06 -34.27
N LYS A 71 -3.81 -27.68 -33.25
CA LYS A 71 -5.09 -27.23 -32.67
C LYS A 71 -4.93 -25.89 -31.95
N LYS A 72 -3.88 -25.71 -31.14
CA LYS A 72 -3.59 -24.43 -30.46
C LYS A 72 -3.31 -23.30 -31.44
N ARG A 73 -2.54 -23.55 -32.51
CA ARG A 73 -2.31 -22.57 -33.58
C ARG A 73 -3.60 -22.17 -34.29
N ARG A 74 -4.44 -23.14 -34.67
CA ARG A 74 -5.75 -22.86 -35.29
C ARG A 74 -6.66 -22.04 -34.37
N ASN A 75 -6.70 -22.37 -33.09
CA ASN A 75 -7.48 -21.59 -32.12
C ASN A 75 -6.98 -20.15 -31.99
N LEU A 76 -5.66 -19.93 -31.98
CA LEU A 76 -5.06 -18.60 -31.92
C LEU A 76 -5.42 -17.77 -33.15
N ILE A 77 -5.27 -18.34 -34.36
CA ILE A 77 -5.64 -17.66 -35.61
C ILE A 77 -7.11 -17.26 -35.57
N LYS A 78 -7.99 -18.18 -35.17
CA LYS A 78 -9.43 -17.88 -35.05
C LYS A 78 -9.72 -16.74 -34.07
N HIS A 79 -8.98 -16.64 -32.96
CA HIS A 79 -9.15 -15.52 -32.03
C HIS A 79 -8.69 -14.19 -32.65
N ILE A 80 -7.62 -14.21 -33.45
CA ILE A 80 -7.12 -13.02 -34.14
C ILE A 80 -8.12 -12.56 -35.21
N GLU A 81 -8.69 -13.49 -35.98
CA GLU A 81 -9.69 -13.19 -37.01
C GLU A 81 -11.00 -12.63 -36.46
N LEU A 82 -11.34 -12.91 -35.19
CA LEU A 82 -12.55 -12.43 -34.53
C LEU A 82 -12.37 -11.08 -33.83
N LEU A 83 -11.15 -10.53 -33.78
CA LEU A 83 -10.89 -9.26 -33.11
C LEU A 83 -11.39 -8.07 -33.97
N PRO A 84 -11.92 -7.00 -33.33
CA PRO A 84 -12.21 -5.75 -34.04
C PRO A 84 -10.93 -5.13 -34.61
N ASP A 85 -11.02 -4.50 -35.78
CA ASP A 85 -9.87 -3.89 -36.47
C ASP A 85 -9.05 -2.94 -35.57
N ILE A 86 -9.73 -2.21 -34.69
CA ILE A 86 -9.11 -1.28 -33.74
C ILE A 86 -8.16 -2.01 -32.79
N GLN A 87 -8.48 -3.24 -32.38
CA GLN A 87 -7.70 -4.02 -31.43
C GLN A 87 -6.60 -4.86 -32.10
N ILE A 88 -6.59 -4.98 -33.44
CA ILE A 88 -5.55 -5.73 -34.16
C ILE A 88 -4.17 -5.11 -33.92
N SER A 89 -4.08 -3.77 -33.97
CA SER A 89 -2.85 -3.03 -33.68
C SER A 89 -2.37 -3.26 -32.24
N ASP A 90 -3.30 -3.24 -31.29
CA ASP A 90 -3.00 -3.46 -29.87
C ASP A 90 -2.46 -4.87 -29.62
N VAL A 91 -3.07 -5.88 -30.25
CA VAL A 91 -2.65 -7.28 -30.14
C VAL A 91 -1.31 -7.51 -30.81
N TYR A 92 -1.07 -6.87 -31.97
CA TYR A 92 0.25 -6.88 -32.61
C TYR A 92 1.32 -6.31 -31.68
N ASN A 93 1.06 -5.15 -31.08
CA ASN A 93 1.97 -4.52 -30.12
C ASN A 93 2.17 -5.38 -28.88
N LEU A 94 1.13 -6.03 -28.36
CA LEU A 94 1.19 -6.95 -27.23
C LEU A 94 2.13 -8.12 -27.52
N LEU A 95 1.95 -8.79 -28.68
CA LEU A 95 2.80 -9.90 -29.08
C LEU A 95 4.26 -9.47 -29.31
N LYS A 96 4.48 -8.25 -29.80
CA LYS A 96 5.80 -7.67 -29.99
C LYS A 96 6.50 -7.30 -28.68
N THR A 97 5.74 -6.91 -27.66
CA THR A 97 6.28 -6.39 -26.38
C THR A 97 6.36 -7.47 -25.30
N MET A 98 5.51 -8.50 -25.33
CA MET A 98 5.51 -9.62 -24.38
C MET A 98 6.59 -10.67 -24.70
N VAL A 99 7.80 -10.20 -25.01
CA VAL A 99 8.98 -11.03 -25.27
C VAL A 99 10.14 -10.60 -24.40
N TYR A 100 11.06 -11.51 -24.11
CA TYR A 100 12.29 -11.15 -23.38
C TYR A 100 13.16 -10.22 -24.24
N PRO A 101 13.49 -8.99 -23.78
CA PRO A 101 14.26 -8.04 -24.57
C PRO A 101 15.77 -8.31 -24.50
N LYS A 102 16.24 -9.05 -23.49
CA LYS A 102 17.65 -9.34 -23.22
C LYS A 102 17.80 -10.72 -22.55
N GLY A 103 19.03 -11.26 -22.58
CA GLY A 103 19.38 -12.50 -21.89
C GLY A 103 19.25 -13.76 -22.75
N LYS A 104 19.33 -14.94 -22.11
CA LYS A 104 19.35 -16.25 -22.77
C LYS A 104 18.07 -16.58 -23.54
N ASP A 105 16.95 -15.98 -23.15
CA ASP A 105 15.63 -16.21 -23.74
C ASP A 105 15.18 -15.07 -24.67
N ILE A 106 16.11 -14.23 -25.14
CA ILE A 106 15.78 -13.08 -25.99
C ILE A 106 14.88 -13.47 -27.18
N GLY A 107 13.83 -12.69 -27.41
CA GLY A 107 12.85 -12.92 -28.47
C GLY A 107 11.83 -14.03 -28.18
N LYS A 108 12.01 -14.83 -27.12
CA LYS A 108 10.96 -15.76 -26.68
C LYS A 108 9.84 -14.99 -25.97
N ILE A 109 8.62 -15.48 -26.12
CA ILE A 109 7.46 -14.97 -25.38
C ILE A 109 7.68 -15.18 -23.87
N LEU A 110 7.27 -14.20 -23.07
CA LEU A 110 7.36 -14.26 -21.61
C LEU A 110 6.68 -15.51 -21.07
N SER A 111 7.21 -16.08 -19.98
CA SER A 111 6.61 -17.24 -19.35
C SER A 111 5.19 -16.96 -18.85
N SER A 112 4.35 -18.00 -18.80
CA SER A 112 2.96 -17.90 -18.31
C SER A 112 2.87 -17.30 -16.91
N TYR A 113 3.85 -17.58 -16.05
CA TYR A 113 3.95 -16.98 -14.73
C TYR A 113 4.09 -15.44 -14.79
N LEU A 114 4.98 -14.93 -15.65
CA LEU A 114 5.18 -13.50 -15.80
C LEU A 114 3.97 -12.82 -16.47
N GLN A 115 3.36 -13.48 -17.45
CA GLN A 115 2.11 -12.99 -18.08
C GLN A 115 1.00 -12.85 -17.03
N LYS A 116 0.79 -13.88 -16.19
CA LYS A 116 -0.20 -13.84 -15.11
C LYS A 116 0.11 -12.72 -14.11
N LYS A 117 1.37 -12.59 -13.70
CA LYS A 117 1.80 -11.54 -12.76
C LYS A 117 1.58 -10.13 -13.33
N ALA A 118 1.79 -9.95 -14.64
CA ALA A 118 1.50 -8.68 -15.32
C ALA A 118 0.00 -8.37 -15.33
N CYS A 119 -0.85 -9.37 -15.62
CA CYS A 119 -2.30 -9.21 -15.51
C CYS A 119 -2.74 -8.86 -14.08
N ASP A 120 -2.24 -9.60 -13.08
CA ASP A 120 -2.57 -9.35 -11.67
C ASP A 120 -2.15 -7.93 -11.24
N PHE A 121 -1.00 -7.45 -11.71
CA PHE A 121 -0.53 -6.09 -11.47
C PHE A 121 -1.46 -5.04 -12.10
N ILE A 122 -1.96 -5.26 -13.31
CA ILE A 122 -2.92 -4.36 -13.95
C ILE A 122 -4.24 -4.35 -13.17
N SER A 123 -4.77 -5.54 -12.85
CA SER A 123 -6.02 -5.70 -12.09
C SER A 123 -5.97 -5.06 -10.71
N THR A 124 -4.84 -5.18 -10.01
CA THR A 124 -4.69 -4.66 -8.64
C THR A 124 -4.09 -3.26 -8.58
N GLY A 125 -3.34 -2.82 -9.58
CA GLY A 125 -2.64 -1.55 -9.58
C GLY A 125 -3.45 -0.43 -10.22
N ILE A 126 -3.97 -0.67 -11.43
CA ILE A 126 -4.65 0.37 -12.22
C ILE A 126 -6.09 0.58 -11.74
N TYR A 127 -6.76 -0.48 -11.28
CA TYR A 127 -8.17 -0.41 -10.87
C TYR A 127 -8.38 -0.25 -9.36
N LYS A 128 -7.33 -0.10 -8.54
CA LYS A 128 -7.51 0.24 -7.12
C LYS A 128 -7.95 1.69 -6.98
N GLN A 129 -9.19 1.87 -6.51
CA GLN A 129 -9.85 3.16 -6.32
C GLN A 129 -9.07 4.12 -5.40
N GLU A 130 -8.26 3.57 -4.48
CA GLU A 130 -7.38 4.30 -3.56
C GLU A 130 -6.24 5.08 -4.25
N PHE A 131 -5.84 4.68 -5.46
CA PHE A 131 -4.81 5.37 -6.25
C PHE A 131 -5.39 6.29 -7.33
N SER A 132 -6.72 6.44 -7.38
CA SER A 132 -7.32 7.42 -8.27
C SER A 132 -6.91 8.84 -7.84
N ALA A 133 -6.65 9.71 -8.82
CA ALA A 133 -6.28 11.10 -8.54
C ALA A 133 -7.30 11.81 -7.63
N THR A 134 -8.58 11.47 -7.75
CA THR A 134 -9.66 11.99 -6.91
C THR A 134 -9.59 11.47 -5.47
N ALA A 135 -9.27 10.20 -5.24
CA ALA A 135 -9.05 9.66 -3.90
C ALA A 135 -7.86 10.33 -3.21
N ILE A 136 -6.74 10.50 -3.93
CA ILE A 136 -5.54 11.19 -3.41
C ILE A 136 -5.83 12.67 -3.11
N LEU A 137 -6.61 13.35 -3.95
CA LEU A 137 -7.03 14.73 -3.69
C LEU A 137 -7.95 14.84 -2.46
N ASN A 138 -8.79 13.83 -2.21
CA ASN A 138 -9.65 13.83 -1.04
C ASN A 138 -8.87 13.54 0.25
N THR A 139 -7.91 12.62 0.22
CA THR A 139 -7.06 12.33 1.39
C THR A 139 -6.19 13.53 1.74
N THR A 140 -5.55 14.17 0.77
CA THR A 140 -4.76 15.40 0.99
C THR A 140 -5.60 16.53 1.57
N LYS A 141 -6.82 16.77 1.04
CA LYS A 141 -7.75 17.76 1.63
C LYS A 141 -8.13 17.43 3.07
N ASN A 142 -8.36 16.15 3.38
CA ASN A 142 -8.70 15.73 4.75
C ASN A 142 -7.52 15.92 5.71
N LEU A 143 -6.32 15.52 5.31
CA LEU A 143 -5.09 15.71 6.09
C LEU A 143 -4.83 17.20 6.35
N GLN A 144 -5.01 18.06 5.36
CA GLN A 144 -4.85 19.51 5.54
C GLN A 144 -5.82 20.06 6.60
N LYS A 145 -7.07 19.60 6.62
CA LYS A 145 -8.04 19.99 7.66
C LYS A 145 -7.59 19.57 9.06
N GLN A 146 -7.02 18.36 9.18
CA GLN A 146 -6.52 17.87 10.46
C GLN A 146 -5.30 18.67 10.94
N VAL A 147 -4.35 18.97 10.05
CA VAL A 147 -3.18 19.81 10.36
C VAL A 147 -3.62 21.18 10.87
N ASN A 148 -4.51 21.86 10.13
CA ASN A 148 -5.01 23.18 10.53
C ASN A 148 -5.74 23.15 11.88
N LYS A 149 -6.43 22.05 12.21
CA LYS A 149 -7.10 21.88 13.52
C LYS A 149 -6.08 21.69 14.65
N LEU A 150 -5.04 20.89 14.41
CA LEU A 150 -3.97 20.66 15.38
C LEU A 150 -3.18 21.94 15.67
N GLU A 151 -2.85 22.72 14.64
CA GLU A 151 -2.16 24.01 14.80
C GLU A 151 -2.97 24.98 15.67
N LYS A 152 -4.28 25.09 15.44
CA LYS A 152 -5.17 25.91 16.29
C LYS A 152 -5.16 25.47 17.74
N ASN A 153 -5.24 24.16 18.00
CA ASN A 153 -5.22 23.62 19.35
C ASN A 153 -3.86 23.84 20.04
N ALA A 154 -2.77 23.71 19.29
CA ALA A 154 -1.42 23.98 19.78
C ALA A 154 -1.27 25.45 20.19
N ASN A 155 -1.75 26.38 19.37
CA ASN A 155 -1.72 27.81 19.66
C ASN A 155 -2.54 28.18 20.91
N VAL A 156 -3.76 27.63 21.04
CA VAL A 156 -4.58 27.84 22.25
C VAL A 156 -3.87 27.33 23.50
N SER A 157 -3.20 26.17 23.40
CA SER A 157 -2.45 25.59 24.51
C SER A 157 -1.23 26.43 24.87
N ALA A 158 -0.49 26.93 23.88
CA ALA A 158 0.66 27.82 24.08
C ALA A 158 0.28 29.11 24.82
N ILE A 159 -0.84 29.74 24.44
CA ILE A 159 -1.35 30.95 25.10
C ILE A 159 -1.68 30.67 26.58
N LYS A 160 -2.29 29.51 26.89
CA LYS A 160 -2.58 29.11 28.27
C LYS A 160 -1.31 28.84 29.07
N ILE A 161 -0.32 28.20 28.47
CA ILE A 161 0.97 27.93 29.13
C ILE A 161 1.65 29.27 29.49
N ASP A 162 1.68 30.22 28.57
CA ASP A 162 2.27 31.54 28.82
C ASP A 162 1.53 32.29 29.95
N SER A 163 0.20 32.26 29.96
CA SER A 163 -0.59 32.91 31.00
C SER A 163 -0.35 32.28 32.38
N PHE A 164 -0.26 30.95 32.47
CA PHE A 164 0.07 30.25 33.70
C PHE A 164 1.50 30.52 34.16
N SER A 165 2.48 30.53 33.25
CA SER A 165 3.86 30.90 33.57
C SER A 165 3.95 32.30 34.16
N LYS A 166 3.23 33.28 33.59
CA LYS A 166 3.17 34.65 34.12
C LYS A 166 2.54 34.69 35.52
N CYS A 167 1.45 33.95 35.73
CA CYS A 167 0.79 33.86 37.04
C CYS A 167 1.74 33.24 38.10
N LEU A 168 2.40 32.15 37.73
CA LEU A 168 3.36 31.45 38.58
C LEU A 168 4.54 32.37 38.97
N GLY A 169 5.08 33.12 38.02
CA GLY A 169 6.11 34.13 38.29
C GLY A 169 5.67 35.17 39.32
N LYS A 170 4.45 35.71 39.18
CA LYS A 170 3.88 36.66 40.17
C LYS A 170 3.70 36.01 41.54
N ALA A 171 3.22 34.77 41.61
CA ALA A 171 3.06 34.05 42.87
C ALA A 171 4.40 33.82 43.58
N HIS A 172 5.45 33.46 42.84
CA HIS A 172 6.80 33.33 43.39
C HIS A 172 7.34 34.65 43.94
N GLN A 173 7.16 35.75 43.21
CA GLN A 173 7.57 37.09 43.67
C GLN A 173 6.82 37.50 44.94
N ALA A 174 5.50 37.30 44.98
CA ALA A 174 4.69 37.60 46.17
C ALA A 174 5.15 36.79 47.39
N LYS A 175 5.44 35.49 47.20
CA LYS A 175 5.99 34.62 48.25
C LYS A 175 7.36 35.12 48.74
N ALA A 176 8.26 35.49 47.82
CA ALA A 176 9.57 36.01 48.17
C ALA A 176 9.47 37.31 48.99
N LEU A 177 8.61 38.24 48.58
CA LEU A 177 8.34 39.49 49.30
C LEU A 177 7.80 39.22 50.70
N TYR A 178 6.85 38.28 50.84
CA TYR A 178 6.28 37.92 52.13
C TYR A 178 7.33 37.30 53.08
N ILE A 179 8.16 36.39 52.56
CA ILE A 179 9.28 35.81 53.33
C ILE A 179 10.23 36.91 53.79
N SER A 180 10.58 37.86 52.92
CA SER A 180 11.45 38.99 53.27
C SER A 180 10.83 39.87 54.36
N LYS A 181 9.51 40.13 54.31
CA LYS A 181 8.79 40.86 55.37
C LYS A 181 8.85 40.13 56.71
N ILE A 182 8.64 38.81 56.73
CA ILE A 182 8.77 38.00 57.95
C ILE A 182 10.20 38.10 58.51
N LYS A 183 11.22 37.91 57.67
CA LYS A 183 12.62 37.98 58.10
C LYS A 183 12.96 39.34 58.70
N SER A 184 12.53 40.42 58.07
CA SER A 184 12.73 41.78 58.57
C SER A 184 12.00 42.00 59.91
N ALA A 185 10.75 41.55 60.04
CA ALA A 185 10.00 41.65 61.29
C ALA A 185 10.69 40.88 62.44
N ILE A 186 11.21 39.68 62.17
CA ILE A 186 11.97 38.90 63.16
C ILE A 186 13.26 39.61 63.56
N GLN A 187 14.00 40.15 62.60
CA GLN A 187 15.25 40.88 62.88
C GLN A 187 15.02 42.14 63.72
N ASN A 188 13.94 42.86 63.45
CA ASN A 188 13.58 44.10 64.15
C ASN A 188 12.82 43.85 65.47
N ALA A 189 12.40 42.62 65.74
CA ALA A 189 11.71 42.29 66.98
C ALA A 189 12.66 42.37 68.18
N LYS A 190 12.16 42.93 69.29
CA LYS A 190 12.90 42.93 70.56
C LYS A 190 13.20 41.50 70.97
N LYS A 191 14.48 41.20 71.26
CA LYS A 191 14.89 39.89 71.78
C LYS A 191 14.17 39.64 73.11
N VAL A 192 13.34 38.61 73.14
CA VAL A 192 12.63 38.18 74.35
C VAL A 192 13.60 37.40 75.22
N THR A 193 13.75 37.80 76.47
CA THR A 193 14.55 37.04 77.45
C THR A 193 13.80 35.77 77.88
N SER A 194 14.52 34.73 78.29
CA SER A 194 13.92 33.45 78.74
C SER A 194 12.82 33.66 79.78
N ASN A 195 13.05 34.56 80.75
CA ASN A 195 12.08 34.87 81.80
C ASN A 195 10.80 35.55 81.26
N GLN A 196 10.93 36.44 80.29
CA GLN A 196 9.78 37.09 79.64
C GLN A 196 8.98 36.08 78.81
N TYR A 197 9.66 35.19 78.10
CA TYR A 197 9.03 34.11 77.34
C TYR A 197 8.25 33.17 78.28
N GLN A 198 8.89 32.68 79.34
CA GLN A 198 8.25 31.82 80.34
C GLN A 198 7.03 32.48 81.00
N LYS A 199 7.10 33.78 81.30
CA LYS A 199 5.96 34.50 81.88
C LYS A 199 4.76 34.53 80.93
N VAL A 200 4.99 34.83 79.65
CA VAL A 200 3.93 34.90 78.63
C VAL A 200 3.37 33.51 78.30
N THR A 201 4.23 32.47 78.20
CA THR A 201 3.75 31.10 77.95
C THR A 201 2.90 30.59 79.11
N LYS A 202 3.33 30.78 80.37
CA LYS A 202 2.52 30.43 81.54
C LYS A 202 1.15 31.11 81.54
N GLN A 203 1.06 32.37 81.09
CA GLN A 203 -0.21 33.09 80.94
C GLN A 203 -1.07 32.56 79.79
N LEU A 204 -0.46 32.11 78.69
CA LEU A 204 -1.16 31.58 77.52
C LEU A 204 -1.73 30.18 77.78
N PHE A 205 -0.99 29.32 78.50
CA PHE A 205 -1.33 27.91 78.66
C PHE A 205 -2.13 27.57 79.92
N LYS A 206 -2.42 28.53 80.82
CA LYS A 206 -3.16 28.33 82.10
C LYS A 206 -2.87 26.96 82.74
N ILE A 207 -1.75 26.84 83.44
CA ILE A 207 -1.21 25.56 83.94
C ILE A 207 -2.12 24.83 84.95
N ASN A 208 -3.17 25.47 85.48
CA ASN A 208 -4.09 24.83 86.42
C ASN A 208 -5.54 24.95 85.93
N ASN A 209 -6.22 23.80 85.97
CA ASN A 209 -7.56 23.49 85.48
C ASN A 209 -7.55 23.02 84.02
N LYS A 210 -8.32 21.97 83.72
CA LYS A 210 -8.41 21.24 82.44
C LYS A 210 -9.02 22.11 81.30
N GLU A 211 -8.75 23.41 81.29
CA GLU A 211 -9.34 24.43 80.45
C GLU A 211 -8.27 25.30 79.79
N TYR A 212 -8.45 25.59 78.50
CA TYR A 212 -7.53 26.41 77.73
C TYR A 212 -7.84 27.91 77.89
N ALA A 213 -6.81 28.77 77.93
CA ALA A 213 -7.02 30.21 77.91
C ALA A 213 -7.67 30.65 76.58
N ALA A 214 -8.58 31.63 76.61
CA ALA A 214 -9.22 32.16 75.40
C ALA A 214 -8.20 32.61 74.33
N LYS A 215 -7.05 33.15 74.75
CA LYS A 215 -5.94 33.53 73.86
C LYS A 215 -5.28 32.32 73.19
N PHE A 216 -5.17 31.20 73.89
CA PHE A 216 -4.66 29.95 73.32
C PHE A 216 -5.65 29.31 72.35
N VAL A 217 -6.94 29.28 72.70
CA VAL A 217 -7.99 28.78 71.79
C VAL A 217 -7.99 29.57 70.49
N LYS A 218 -7.94 30.91 70.58
CA LYS A 218 -7.84 31.77 69.39
C LYS A 218 -6.60 31.44 68.55
N LEU A 219 -5.43 31.29 69.18
CA LEU A 219 -4.20 30.91 68.49
C LEU A 219 -4.31 29.55 67.80
N ALA A 220 -4.87 28.54 68.48
CA ALA A 220 -5.05 27.20 67.91
C ALA A 220 -6.04 27.22 66.74
N THR A 221 -7.12 27.99 66.84
CA THR A 221 -8.08 28.20 65.74
C THR A 221 -7.41 28.88 64.55
N ASP A 222 -6.63 29.94 64.78
CA ASP A 222 -5.93 30.64 63.70
C ASP A 222 -4.94 29.71 62.97
N ILE A 223 -4.17 28.89 63.71
CA ILE A 223 -3.25 27.90 63.12
C ILE A 223 -4.02 26.82 62.35
N SER A 224 -5.11 26.32 62.91
CA SER A 224 -5.98 25.30 62.30
C SER A 224 -6.56 25.79 60.97
N LEU A 225 -7.07 27.03 60.94
CA LEU A 225 -7.62 27.67 59.74
C LEU A 225 -6.55 27.85 58.66
N ILE A 226 -5.34 28.29 59.04
CA ILE A 226 -4.23 28.49 58.10
C ILE A 226 -3.75 27.15 57.50
N ARG A 227 -3.77 26.07 58.28
CA ARG A 227 -3.26 24.76 57.84
C ARG A 227 -4.34 23.79 57.33
N HIS A 228 -5.60 24.18 57.36
CA HIS A 228 -6.74 23.28 57.08
C HIS A 228 -6.66 21.96 57.87
N THR A 229 -6.25 22.03 59.14
CA THR A 229 -6.12 20.87 60.03
C THR A 229 -7.15 20.97 61.15
N SER A 230 -7.51 19.85 61.79
CA SER A 230 -8.47 19.91 62.90
C SER A 230 -7.89 20.72 64.07
N ILE A 231 -8.77 21.46 64.74
CA ILE A 231 -8.39 22.25 65.94
C ILE A 231 -7.85 21.30 67.03
N SER A 232 -8.43 20.10 67.17
CA SER A 232 -7.97 19.10 68.15
C SER A 232 -6.53 18.65 67.91
N ALA A 233 -6.15 18.30 66.68
CA ALA A 233 -4.78 17.92 66.32
C ALA A 233 -3.81 19.09 66.46
N THR A 234 -4.27 20.31 66.17
CA THR A 234 -3.48 21.54 66.35
C THR A 234 -3.18 21.79 67.84
N ILE A 235 -4.18 21.65 68.71
CA ILE A 235 -4.03 21.77 70.17
C ILE A 235 -3.04 20.72 70.67
N GLU A 236 -3.21 19.46 70.30
CA GLU A 236 -2.35 18.35 70.74
C GLU A 236 -0.87 18.58 70.36
N CYS A 237 -0.62 19.01 69.12
CA CYS A 237 0.73 19.32 68.63
C CYS A 237 1.38 20.47 69.44
N VAL A 238 0.63 21.55 69.68
CA VAL A 238 1.15 22.72 70.41
C VAL A 238 1.38 22.37 71.89
N THR A 239 0.48 21.62 72.52
CA THR A 239 0.61 21.16 73.91
C THR A 239 1.78 20.19 74.07
N THR A 240 1.98 19.26 73.13
CA THR A 240 3.13 18.33 73.15
C THR A 240 4.44 19.10 73.08
N ARG A 241 4.54 20.08 72.18
CA ARG A 241 5.75 20.90 72.05
C ARG A 241 6.03 21.74 73.29
N TYR A 242 5.00 22.25 73.96
CA TYR A 242 5.15 22.95 75.24
C TYR A 242 5.68 22.04 76.35
N LYS A 243 5.21 20.78 76.44
CA LYS A 243 5.67 19.82 77.45
C LYS A 243 7.14 19.40 77.27
N THR A 244 7.67 19.52 76.06
CA THR A 244 9.07 19.15 75.72
C THR A 244 10.05 20.31 75.78
N MET A 245 9.59 21.54 76.04
CA MET A 245 10.42 22.75 76.20
C MET A 245 10.70 23.04 77.67
#